data_AF-A0A367R0B5-F1
#
_entry.id   AF-A0A367R0B5-F1
#
_cell.length_a   1.000
_cell.length_b   1.000
_cell.length_c   1.000
_cell.angle_alpha   90.00
_cell.angle_beta   90.00
_cell.angle_gamma   90.00
#
_symmetry.space_group_name_H-M   'P 1'
#
loop_
_entity.id
_entity.type
_entity.pdbx_description
1 polymer ?
#
loop_
_entity_poly.entity_id
_entity_poly.type
_entity_poly.pdbx_seq_one_letter_code
_entity_poly.pdbx_strand_id
1 'polypeptide(L)' 'MSQIDYTAMSDRELKEYFIKHREDAAALQAYLERRRGRTLEVITTVDDPDFDAKIQAAIRQQLSEHQS' A
#
# COMPACT_ATOMS: atom_id res chain seq x y z
N MET A 1 0.66 23.10 -18.70
CA MET A 1 0.63 22.36 -17.42
C MET A 1 1.42 21.08 -17.64
N SER A 2 2.49 20.86 -16.89
CA SER A 2 3.26 19.62 -17.01
C SER A 2 2.39 18.47 -16.51
N GLN A 3 2.14 17.49 -17.37
CA GLN A 3 1.36 16.31 -17.03
C GLN A 3 2.23 15.43 -16.12
N ILE A 4 1.79 15.22 -14.88
CA ILE A 4 2.52 14.40 -13.92
C ILE A 4 2.24 12.94 -14.23
N ASP A 5 3.30 12.15 -14.39
CA ASP A 5 3.20 10.72 -14.60
C ASP A 5 3.21 9.98 -13.25
N TYR A 6 2.01 9.67 -12.74
CA TYR A 6 1.83 8.93 -11.50
C TYR A 6 2.25 7.45 -11.62
N THR A 7 2.37 6.91 -12.84
CA THR A 7 2.73 5.50 -13.06
C THR A 7 4.21 5.26 -12.84
N ALA A 8 5.04 6.28 -13.09
CA ALA A 8 6.48 6.26 -12.83
C ALA A 8 6.83 6.35 -11.34
N MET A 9 5.90 6.80 -10.49
CA MET A 9 6.13 6.90 -9.05
C MET A 9 6.07 5.52 -8.38
N SER A 10 6.88 5.31 -7.35
CA SER A 10 6.69 4.20 -6.40
C SER A 10 5.43 4.40 -5.56
N ASP A 11 4.94 3.34 -4.91
CA ASP A 11 3.74 3.42 -4.07
C ASP A 11 3.86 4.45 -2.95
N ARG A 12 5.07 4.56 -2.39
CA ARG A 12 5.39 5.53 -1.36
C ARG A 12 5.36 6.95 -1.91
N GLU A 13 6.01 7.19 -3.05
CA GLU A 13 6.06 8.51 -3.69
C GLU A 13 4.66 8.98 -4.09
N LEU A 14 3.85 8.11 -4.69
CA LEU A 14 2.47 8.45 -5.06
C LEU A 14 1.62 8.79 -3.82
N LYS A 15 1.79 8.04 -2.73
CA LYS A 15 1.10 8.32 -1.45
C LYS A 15 1.54 9.66 -0.86
N GLU A 16 2.84 9.91 -0.79
CA GLU A 16 3.39 11.16 -0.25
C GLU A 16 2.98 12.37 -1.11
N TYR A 17 2.98 12.21 -2.43
CA TYR A 17 2.51 13.21 -3.39
C TYR A 17 1.04 13.53 -3.16
N PHE A 18 0.16 12.53 -3.16
CA PHE A 18 -1.28 12.71 -2.91
C PHE A 18 -1.55 13.41 -1.56
N ILE A 19 -0.81 13.05 -0.49
CA ILE A 19 -0.99 13.69 0.83
C ILE A 19 -0.62 15.18 0.79
N LYS A 20 0.38 15.55 0.00
CA LYS A 20 0.84 16.95 -0.19
C LYS A 20 -0.05 17.73 -1.15
N HIS A 21 -0.72 17.05 -2.09
CA HIS A 21 -1.55 17.63 -3.14
C HIS A 21 -2.98 17.07 -3.08
N ARG A 22 -3.69 17.35 -1.98
CA ARG A 22 -5.02 16.75 -1.72
C ARG A 22 -6.10 17.26 -2.67
N GLU A 23 -5.88 18.42 -3.28
CA GLU A 23 -6.70 19.02 -4.32
C GLU A 23 -6.53 18.34 -5.69
N ASP A 24 -5.47 17.55 -5.89
CA ASP A 24 -5.23 16.82 -7.12
C ASP A 24 -6.05 15.52 -7.15
N ALA A 25 -7.24 15.61 -7.75
CA ALA A 25 -8.14 14.47 -7.92
C ALA A 25 -7.53 13.35 -8.78
N ALA A 26 -6.62 13.67 -9.71
CA ALA A 26 -5.95 12.66 -10.53
C ALA A 26 -4.94 11.86 -9.69
N ALA A 27 -4.21 12.52 -8.80
CA ALA A 27 -3.33 11.85 -7.84
C ALA A 27 -4.10 10.93 -6.88
N LEU A 28 -5.27 11.38 -6.39
CA LEU A 28 -6.16 10.55 -5.57
C LEU A 28 -6.63 9.30 -6.34
N GLN A 29 -7.09 9.47 -7.57
CA GLN A 29 -7.56 8.36 -8.41
C GLN A 29 -6.45 7.35 -8.66
N ALA A 30 -5.26 7.81 -9.06
CA ALA A 30 -4.10 6.94 -9.28
C ALA A 30 -3.71 6.15 -8.02
N TYR A 31 -3.73 6.79 -6.84
CA TYR A 31 -3.47 6.11 -5.58
C TYR A 31 -4.53 5.03 -5.26
N LEU A 32 -5.81 5.32 -5.49
CA LEU A 32 -6.90 4.37 -5.26
C LEU A 32 -6.84 3.17 -6.21
N GLU A 33 -6.56 3.40 -7.49
CA GLU A 33 -6.41 2.34 -8.49
C GLU A 33 -5.26 1.40 -8.12
N ARG A 34 -4.10 1.95 -7.73
CA ARG A 34 -2.99 1.11 -7.32
C ARG A 34 -3.28 0.34 -6.04
N ARG A 35 -3.99 0.95 -5.09
CA ARG A 35 -4.44 0.26 -3.88
C ARG A 35 -5.43 -0.87 -4.17
N ARG A 36 -6.30 -0.72 -5.18
CA ARG A 36 -7.23 -1.78 -5.62
C ARG A 36 -6.53 -2.91 -6.36
N GLY A 37 -5.46 -2.61 -7.09
CA GLY A 37 -4.65 -3.61 -7.80
C GLY A 37 -3.78 -4.47 -6.87
N ARG A 38 -3.54 -4.03 -5.63
CA ARG A 38 -2.88 -4.86 -4.62
C ARG A 38 -3.81 -6.00 -4.20
N THR A 39 -3.46 -7.21 -4.61
CA THR A 39 -4.08 -8.41 -4.05
C THR A 39 -3.71 -8.45 -2.57
N LEU A 40 -4.70 -8.32 -1.70
CA LEU A 40 -4.48 -8.53 -0.26
C LEU A 40 -4.27 -10.02 -0.06
N GLU A 41 -3.05 -10.40 0.30
CA GLU A 41 -2.74 -11.77 0.66
C GLU A 41 -3.42 -12.10 1.99
N VAL A 42 -4.19 -13.19 2.02
CA VAL A 42 -4.86 -13.65 3.25
C VAL A 42 -3.80 -14.30 4.13
N ILE A 43 -3.43 -13.61 5.22
CA ILE A 43 -2.39 -14.06 6.16
C ILE A 43 -2.84 -15.31 6.93
N THR A 44 -4.08 -15.34 7.43
CA THR A 44 -4.66 -16.44 8.20
C THR A 44 -6.19 -16.28 8.33
N THR A 45 -6.88 -17.30 8.84
CA THR A 45 -8.33 -17.33 9.10
C THR A 45 -8.61 -17.63 10.57
N VAL A 46 -9.79 -17.26 11.09
CA VAL A 46 -10.12 -17.40 12.53
C VAL A 46 -9.97 -18.83 13.06
N ASP A 47 -10.22 -19.84 12.22
CA ASP A 47 -10.13 -21.26 12.59
C ASP A 47 -8.70 -21.85 12.47
N ASP A 48 -7.70 -21.02 12.15
CA ASP A 48 -6.31 -21.45 11.99
C ASP A 48 -5.66 -21.70 13.36
N PRO A 49 -5.16 -22.92 13.65
CA PRO A 49 -4.48 -23.21 14.92
C PRO A 49 -3.25 -22.34 15.17
N ASP A 50 -2.61 -21.83 14.10
CA ASP A 50 -1.42 -20.99 14.16
C ASP A 50 -1.74 -19.50 13.98
N PHE A 51 -3.01 -19.09 14.15
CA PHE A 51 -3.49 -17.73 13.92
C PHE A 51 -2.54 -16.66 14.48
N ASP A 52 -2.28 -16.72 15.79
CA ASP A 52 -1.44 -15.72 16.46
C ASP A 52 0.00 -15.69 15.92
N ALA A 53 0.58 -16.86 15.64
CA ALA A 53 1.94 -16.97 15.14
C ALA A 53 2.07 -16.37 13.72
N LYS A 54 1.09 -16.63 12.84
CA LYS A 54 1.05 -16.10 11.48
C LYS A 54 0.83 -14.58 11.47
N ILE A 55 -0.02 -14.06 12.35
CA ILE A 55 -0.19 -12.62 12.53
C ILE A 55 1.13 -11.96 12.95
N GLN A 56 1.83 -12.52 13.95
CA GLN A 56 3.11 -11.97 14.41
C GLN A 56 4.19 -12.01 13.31
N ALA A 57 4.26 -13.10 12.55
CA ALA A 57 5.19 -13.23 11.43
C ALA A 57 4.92 -12.17 10.35
N ALA A 58 3.66 -12.00 9.95
CA ALA A 58 3.28 -11.01 8.94
C ALA A 58 3.56 -9.57 9.38
N ILE A 59 3.30 -9.24 10.65
CA ILE A 59 3.65 -7.92 11.20
C ILE A 59 5.16 -7.67 11.13
N ARG A 60 5.99 -8.66 11.49
CA ARG A 60 7.46 -8.53 11.44
C ARG A 60 7.95 -8.35 10.00
N GLN A 61 7.40 -9.12 9.07
CA GLN A 61 7.71 -8.99 7.65
C GLN A 61 7.38 -7.58 7.15
N GLN A 62 6.17 -7.09 7.42
CA GLN A 62 5.76 -5.74 7.01
C GLN A 62 6.65 -4.64 7.61
N LEU A 63 7.05 -4.77 8.88
CA LEU A 63 7.97 -3.83 9.51
C LEU A 63 9.34 -3.82 8.84
N SER A 64 9.86 -4.99 8.44
CA SER A 64 11.14 -5.09 7.73
C SER A 64 11.10 -4.50 6.32
N GLU A 65 10.00 -4.73 5.59
CA GLU A 65 9.75 -4.15 4.26
C GLU A 65 9.59 -2.63 4.31
N HIS A 66 9.05 -2.09 5.41
CA HIS A 66 8.91 -0.65 5.63
C HIS A 66 10.23 0.04 6.06
N GLN A 67 11.20 -0.70 6.56
CA GLN A 67 12.51 -0.19 7.02
C GLN A 67 13.60 -0.26 5.94
N SER A 68 13.37 -1.00 4.85
CA SER A 68 14.34 -1.21 3.76
C SER A 68 14.20 -0.20 2.63
#